data_AF-A0A4U9U648-F1
#
_entry.id   AF-A0A4U9U648-F1
#
_cell.length_a   1.000
_cell.length_b   1.000
_cell.length_c   1.000
_cell.angle_alpha   90.00
_cell.angle_beta   90.00
_cell.angle_gamma   90.00
#
_symmetry.space_group_name_H-M   'P 1'
#
loop_
_entity.id
_entity.type
_entity.pdbx_description
1 polymer ?
#
loop_
_entity_poly.entity_id
_entity_poly.type
_entity_poly.pdbx_seq_one_letter_code
_entity_poly.pdbx_strand_id
1 'polypeptide(L)'
;MVYGYGAYGMSMDPAFSANRISLLDRGFVYALIHVRGGGELGQDWYQQGKLANKPNTFNDFIDATQALIDKGYGQPGRVYAMGGSAGGLLVGAVINQAPQTV
;
A
#
# COMPACT_ATOMS: atom_id res chain seq x y z
N MET A 1 -5.04 0.01 8.78
CA MET A 1 -5.51 -0.02 7.38
C MET A 1 -4.41 0.55 6.52
N VAL A 2 -3.85 -0.25 5.62
CA VAL A 2 -2.82 0.16 4.66
C VAL A 2 -3.44 0.24 3.27
N TYR A 3 -3.19 1.33 2.55
CA TYR A 3 -3.72 1.56 1.20
C TYR A 3 -2.59 1.76 0.19
N GLY A 4 -2.71 1.19 -1.00
CA GLY A 4 -1.73 1.37 -2.08
C GLY A 4 -2.34 1.21 -3.48
N TYR A 5 -1.58 1.66 -4.48
CA TYR A 5 -1.99 1.60 -5.89
C TYR A 5 -0.83 1.22 -6.83
N GLY A 6 0.18 2.07 -6.94
CA GLY A 6 1.46 1.72 -7.58
C GLY A 6 1.40 1.41 -9.07
N ALA A 7 0.60 2.14 -9.86
CA ALA A 7 0.46 1.87 -11.28
C ALA A 7 0.28 3.14 -12.12
N TYR A 8 0.54 3.00 -13.42
CA TYR A 8 0.32 4.01 -14.45
C TYR A 8 1.13 5.31 -14.30
N GLY A 9 2.14 5.33 -13.41
CA GLY A 9 2.84 6.58 -13.06
C GLY A 9 1.95 7.57 -12.31
N MET A 10 0.83 7.10 -11.76
CA MET A 10 -0.10 7.92 -10.98
C MET A 10 0.45 8.10 -9.56
N SER A 11 0.60 9.35 -9.13
CA SER A 11 0.91 9.68 -7.74
C SER A 11 -0.35 9.61 -6.88
N MET A 12 -0.23 9.04 -5.69
CA MET A 12 -1.32 9.00 -4.73
C MET A 12 -1.22 10.18 -3.75
N ASP A 13 -1.75 11.35 -4.07
CA ASP A 13 -1.67 12.47 -3.12
C ASP A 13 -2.61 12.28 -1.90
N PRO A 14 -2.23 12.76 -0.71
CA PRO A 14 -3.12 12.80 0.43
C PRO A 14 -4.38 13.61 0.10
N ALA A 15 -5.54 13.03 0.38
CA ALA A 15 -6.84 13.67 0.17
C ALA A 15 -7.72 13.56 1.40
N PHE A 16 -8.71 14.44 1.54
CA PHE A 16 -9.74 14.28 2.56
C PHE A 16 -10.69 13.13 2.19
N SER A 17 -11.14 12.36 3.18
CA SER A 17 -12.23 11.40 3.01
C SER A 17 -12.99 11.25 4.32
N ALA A 18 -14.27 11.63 4.33
CA ALA A 18 -15.13 11.49 5.49
C ALA A 18 -15.23 10.03 5.97
N ASN A 19 -15.17 9.06 5.03
CA ASN A 19 -15.22 7.64 5.34
C ASN A 19 -14.05 7.17 6.23
N ARG A 20 -12.89 7.87 6.18
CA ARG A 20 -11.74 7.55 7.04
C ARG A 20 -11.96 7.99 8.49
N ILE A 21 -12.73 9.04 8.73
CA ILE A 21 -12.95 9.59 10.09
C ILE A 21 -13.52 8.52 11.02
N SER A 22 -14.55 7.78 10.57
CA SER A 22 -15.15 6.72 11.37
C SER A 22 -14.17 5.61 11.77
N LEU A 23 -13.16 5.32 10.93
CA LEU A 23 -12.10 4.36 11.28
C LEU A 23 -11.13 4.94 12.30
N LEU A 24 -10.71 6.19 12.10
CA LEU A 24 -9.81 6.90 13.01
C LEU A 24 -10.41 7.01 14.42
N ASP A 25 -11.70 7.35 14.53
CA ASP A 25 -12.42 7.42 15.82
C ASP A 25 -12.47 6.07 16.56
N ARG A 26 -12.40 4.95 15.82
CA ARG A 26 -12.33 3.59 16.36
C ARG A 26 -10.91 3.14 16.69
N GLY A 27 -9.94 4.05 16.62
CA GLY A 27 -8.54 3.78 16.93
C GLY A 27 -7.76 3.11 15.80
N PHE A 28 -8.26 3.12 14.57
CA PHE A 28 -7.47 2.64 13.44
C PHE A 28 -6.38 3.64 13.08
N VAL A 29 -5.22 3.12 12.70
CA VAL A 29 -4.23 3.86 11.90
C VAL A 29 -4.56 3.66 10.42
N TYR A 30 -4.59 4.75 9.66
CA TYR A 30 -4.65 4.73 8.20
C TYR A 30 -3.28 5.13 7.64
N ALA A 31 -2.69 4.28 6.81
CA ALA A 31 -1.43 4.55 6.14
C ALA A 31 -1.61 4.48 4.62
N LEU A 32 -1.13 5.52 3.93
CA LEU A 32 -1.04 5.58 2.47
C LEU A 32 0.38 5.20 2.07
N ILE A 33 0.55 4.08 1.36
CA ILE A 33 1.86 3.55 0.97
C ILE A 33 2.15 3.92 -0.48
N HIS A 34 3.16 4.76 -0.69
CA HIS A 34 3.69 5.13 -2.00
C HIS A 34 4.69 4.10 -2.49
N VAL A 35 4.20 3.07 -3.16
CA VAL A 35 5.02 2.00 -3.75
C VAL A 35 5.51 2.37 -5.15
N ARG A 36 6.59 1.73 -5.62
CA ARG A 36 7.06 1.87 -7.01
C ARG A 36 5.98 1.50 -8.02
N GLY A 37 6.05 2.12 -9.20
CA GLY A 37 5.00 2.05 -10.23
C GLY A 37 4.02 3.23 -10.19
N GLY A 38 4.01 3.98 -9.09
CA GLY A 38 3.42 5.32 -9.02
C GLY A 38 4.35 6.41 -9.56
N GLY A 39 3.92 7.66 -9.45
CA GLY A 39 4.63 8.83 -9.96
C GLY A 39 5.37 9.66 -8.91
N GLU A 40 5.34 9.25 -7.64
CA GLU A 40 5.74 10.09 -6.50
C GLU A 40 7.19 10.59 -6.57
N LEU A 41 8.09 9.76 -7.11
CA LEU A 41 9.50 10.10 -7.30
C LEU A 41 9.89 10.17 -8.79
N GLY A 42 8.92 10.47 -9.66
CA GLY A 42 9.14 10.67 -11.09
C GLY A 42 9.26 9.40 -11.91
N GLN A 43 9.83 9.53 -13.12
CA GLN A 43 9.78 8.49 -14.14
C GLN A 43 10.48 7.19 -13.73
N ASP A 44 11.62 7.27 -13.06
CA ASP A 44 12.37 6.08 -12.64
C ASP A 44 11.57 5.27 -11.61
N TRP A 45 10.85 5.93 -10.70
CA TRP A 45 9.96 5.29 -9.73
C TRP A 45 8.86 4.47 -10.40
N TYR A 46 8.28 5.03 -11.47
CA TYR A 46 7.29 4.33 -12.29
C TYR A 46 7.88 3.12 -13.02
N GLN A 47 9.04 3.29 -13.68
CA GLN A 47 9.67 2.22 -14.46
C GLN A 47 10.14 1.05 -13.58
N GLN A 48 10.54 1.33 -12.35
CA GLN A 48 10.94 0.32 -11.37
C GLN A 48 9.76 -0.46 -10.76
N GLY A 49 8.51 -0.16 -11.11
CA GLY A 49 7.32 -0.87 -10.62
C GLY A 49 6.31 -1.28 -11.71
N LYS A 50 6.77 -1.50 -12.95
CA LYS A 50 5.93 -1.96 -14.06
C LYS A 50 6.55 -3.12 -14.84
N LEU A 51 5.71 -3.82 -15.61
CA LEU A 51 6.12 -4.96 -16.46
C LEU A 51 6.93 -5.99 -15.66
N ALA A 52 8.12 -6.38 -16.12
CA ALA A 52 8.98 -7.32 -15.43
C ALA A 52 9.38 -6.87 -14.01
N ASN A 53 9.40 -5.56 -13.75
CA ASN A 53 9.71 -4.99 -12.43
C ASN A 53 8.49 -4.91 -11.51
N LYS A 54 7.30 -5.35 -11.95
CA LYS A 54 6.08 -5.26 -11.15
C LYS A 54 6.17 -5.92 -9.75
N PRO A 55 6.92 -7.01 -9.54
CA PRO A 55 7.14 -7.57 -8.20
C PRO A 55 7.70 -6.57 -7.18
N ASN A 56 8.45 -5.56 -7.61
CA ASN A 56 8.94 -4.51 -6.72
C ASN A 56 7.80 -3.73 -6.05
N THR A 57 6.70 -3.45 -6.77
CA THR A 57 5.51 -2.80 -6.20
C THR A 57 4.95 -3.62 -5.03
N PHE A 58 4.91 -4.95 -5.18
CA PHE A 58 4.35 -5.85 -4.17
C PHE A 58 5.26 -5.93 -2.95
N ASN A 59 6.57 -6.07 -3.18
CA ASN A 59 7.57 -6.08 -2.11
C ASN A 59 7.59 -4.77 -1.33
N ASP A 60 7.54 -3.62 -2.01
CA ASP A 60 7.46 -2.31 -1.34
C ASP A 60 6.26 -2.23 -0.38
N PHE A 61 5.11 -2.79 -0.79
CA PHE A 61 3.91 -2.79 0.04
C PHE A 61 4.06 -3.67 1.27
N ILE A 62 4.64 -4.87 1.11
CA ILE A 62 4.93 -5.81 2.20
C ILE A 62 5.93 -5.18 3.17
N ASP A 63 7.05 -4.67 2.67
CA ASP A 63 8.13 -4.10 3.47
C ASP A 63 7.66 -2.87 4.25
N ALA A 64 6.91 -1.97 3.60
CA ALA A 64 6.34 -0.80 4.26
C ALA A 64 5.29 -1.20 5.32
N THR A 65 4.48 -2.23 5.05
CA THR A 65 3.51 -2.74 6.02
C THR A 65 4.22 -3.32 7.25
N GLN A 66 5.26 -4.13 7.05
CA GLN A 66 6.04 -4.70 8.15
C GLN A 66 6.73 -3.59 8.96
N ALA A 67 7.32 -2.61 8.30
CA ALA A 67 7.96 -1.47 8.96
C ALA A 67 6.99 -0.66 9.82
N LEU A 68 5.71 -0.57 9.44
CA LEU A 68 4.68 0.08 10.26
C LEU A 68 4.31 -0.75 11.50
N ILE A 69 4.24 -2.08 11.36
CA ILE A 69 4.00 -3.00 12.49
C ILE A 69 5.16 -2.90 13.49
N ASP A 70 6.40 -2.97 13.01
CA ASP A 70 7.60 -2.92 13.85
C ASP A 70 7.71 -1.61 14.64
N LYS A 71 7.19 -0.52 14.07
CA LYS A 71 7.10 0.80 14.74
C LYS A 71 5.90 0.94 15.69
N GLY A 72 5.06 -0.08 15.82
CA GLY A 72 3.89 -0.07 16.70
C GLY A 72 2.65 0.63 16.13
N TYR A 73 2.62 0.96 14.83
CA TYR A 73 1.43 1.52 14.17
C TYR A 73 0.41 0.45 13.76
N GLY A 74 0.78 -0.83 13.86
CA GLY A 74 -0.08 -1.98 13.61
C GLY A 74 0.29 -3.14 14.54
N GLN A 75 -0.53 -4.18 14.53
CA GLN A 75 -0.29 -5.41 15.27
C GLN A 75 -0.49 -6.62 14.34
N PRO A 76 0.32 -7.68 14.46
CA PRO A 76 0.13 -8.90 13.69
C PRO A 76 -1.32 -9.41 13.81
N GLY A 77 -1.93 -9.82 12.70
CA GLY A 77 -3.32 -10.28 12.65
C GLY A 77 -4.39 -9.19 12.76
N ARG A 78 -4.03 -7.90 12.88
CA ARG A 78 -4.98 -6.77 12.74
C ARG A 78 -4.48 -5.71 11.75
N VAL A 79 -3.90 -6.18 10.67
CA VAL A 79 -3.61 -5.38 9.49
C VAL A 79 -4.71 -5.63 8.46
N TYR A 80 -5.03 -4.60 7.68
CA TYR A 80 -6.05 -4.67 6.64
C TYR A 80 -5.51 -3.93 5.42
N ALA A 81 -5.37 -4.64 4.30
CA ALA A 81 -4.89 -4.09 3.05
C ALA A 81 -6.05 -3.68 2.13
N MET A 82 -5.93 -2.52 1.48
CA MET A 82 -6.94 -1.99 0.58
C MET A 82 -6.31 -1.42 -0.70
N GLY A 83 -6.94 -1.69 -1.83
CA GLY A 83 -6.57 -1.13 -3.13
C GLY A 83 -7.66 -1.41 -4.16
N GLY A 84 -7.95 -0.44 -5.02
CA GLY A 84 -8.96 -0.55 -6.08
C GLY A 84 -8.33 -0.53 -7.47
N SER A 85 -8.97 -1.13 -8.48
CA SER A 85 -8.43 -1.23 -9.85
C SER A 85 -7.04 -1.90 -9.85
N ALA A 86 -5.97 -1.25 -10.30
CA ALA A 86 -4.61 -1.77 -10.19
C ALA A 86 -4.15 -2.00 -8.73
N GLY A 87 -4.69 -1.24 -7.78
CA GLY A 87 -4.51 -1.51 -6.36
C GLY A 87 -5.15 -2.84 -5.90
N GLY A 88 -6.18 -3.32 -6.60
CA GLY A 88 -6.76 -4.63 -6.34
C GLY A 88 -5.82 -5.77 -6.74
N LEU A 89 -5.11 -5.60 -7.87
CA LEU A 89 -4.02 -6.51 -8.26
C LEU A 89 -2.90 -6.49 -7.21
N LEU A 90 -2.50 -5.31 -6.74
CA LEU A 90 -1.50 -5.16 -5.68
C LEU A 90 -1.89 -5.96 -4.42
N VAL A 91 -3.09 -5.73 -3.88
CA VAL A 91 -3.55 -6.45 -2.67
C VAL A 91 -3.68 -7.95 -2.93
N GLY A 92 -4.22 -8.33 -4.09
CA GLY A 92 -4.34 -9.74 -4.47
C GLY A 92 -2.99 -10.46 -4.52
N ALA A 93 -1.97 -9.84 -5.11
CA ALA A 93 -0.62 -10.40 -5.14
C ALA A 93 -0.02 -10.51 -3.73
N VAL A 94 -0.14 -9.46 -2.92
CA VAL A 94 0.43 -9.41 -1.56
C VAL A 94 -0.19 -10.48 -0.65
N ILE A 95 -1.52 -10.67 -0.67
CA ILE A 95 -2.17 -11.71 0.15
C ILE A 95 -1.70 -13.12 -0.23
N ASN A 96 -1.43 -13.38 -1.51
CA ASN A 96 -0.93 -14.68 -1.94
C ASN A 96 0.57 -14.88 -1.62
N GLN A 97 1.37 -13.81 -1.69
CA GLN A 97 2.81 -13.87 -1.47
C GLN A 97 3.20 -13.86 0.02
N ALA A 98 2.49 -13.06 0.83
CA ALA A 98 2.80 -12.81 2.23
C ALA A 98 1.52 -12.75 3.10
N PRO A 99 0.75 -13.85 3.20
CA PRO A 99 -0.52 -13.88 3.93
C PRO A 99 -0.40 -13.61 5.44
N GLN A 100 0.80 -13.62 5.99
CA GLN A 100 1.03 -13.34 7.42
C GLN A 100 1.15 -11.84 7.70
N THR A 101 1.38 -11.02 6.66
CA THR A 101 1.67 -9.59 6.78
C THR A 101 0.40 -8.72 6.63
N VAL A 102 -0.63 -9.22 5.93
CA VAL A 102 -1.88 -8.49 5.63
C VAL A 102 -3.14 -9.28 5.93
#